data_AF-A0A5P2H4F0-F1
#
_entry.id   AF-A0A5P2H4F0-F1
#
_cell.length_a   1.000
_cell.length_b   1.000
_cell.length_c   1.000
_cell.angle_alpha   90.00
_cell.angle_beta   90.00
_cell.angle_gamma   90.00
#
_symmetry.space_group_name_H-M   'P 1'
#
loop_
_entity.id
_entity.type
_entity.pdbx_description
1 polymer ?
#
loop_
_entity_poly.entity_id
_entity_poly.type
_entity_poly.pdbx_seq_one_letter_code
_entity_poly.pdbx_strand_id
1 'polypeptide(L)'
;MATDLRRMPLMGLAGTEITVVLPFPYCDVCAVTARRRRPSPLGVMAITCLLSLCFGMTWLFFGPLLSEAMTTYVLGPIVVSMSLALVVIYYRLRKPNSGQTSYYQPVKLKHTGHKWPADISGLELAFTNHAYATAFATANQAAIAVKKLKVSLE
;
A
#
# COMPACT_ATOMS: atom_id res chain seq x y z
N MET A 1 11.61 11.91 1.10
CA MET A 1 10.73 10.88 1.69
C MET A 1 11.42 9.54 1.46
N ALA A 2 11.79 8.83 2.52
CA ALA A 2 12.76 7.72 2.44
C ALA A 2 12.31 6.61 1.47
N THR A 3 13.21 6.28 0.53
CA THR A 3 13.11 5.23 -0.49
C THR A 3 13.25 3.85 0.16
N ASP A 4 12.35 2.92 -0.17
CA ASP A 4 12.47 1.52 0.23
C ASP A 4 13.58 0.87 -0.63
N LEU A 5 14.74 0.58 -0.02
CA LEU A 5 15.86 -0.07 -0.70
C LEU A 5 15.59 -1.57 -0.75
N ARG A 6 15.03 -2.04 -1.88
CA ARG A 6 14.81 -3.47 -2.08
C ARG A 6 16.06 -4.13 -2.66
N ARG A 7 16.56 -5.14 -1.95
CA ARG A 7 17.64 -6.02 -2.42
C ARG A 7 17.00 -7.13 -3.25
N MET A 8 17.43 -7.30 -4.49
CA MET A 8 17.02 -8.44 -5.33
C MET A 8 18.20 -9.42 -5.42
N PRO A 9 18.06 -10.65 -4.89
CA PRO A 9 19.07 -11.68 -5.09
C PRO A 9 18.97 -12.20 -6.53
N LEU A 10 20.05 -12.08 -7.29
CA LEU A 10 20.20 -12.71 -8.60
C LEU A 10 21.09 -13.93 -8.44
N MET A 11 20.50 -15.13 -8.59
CA MET A 11 21.26 -16.38 -8.62
C MET A 11 21.93 -16.53 -9.99
N GLY A 12 23.24 -16.30 -10.05
CA GLY A 12 24.06 -16.76 -11.16
C GLY A 12 24.29 -18.27 -11.08
N LEU A 13 24.35 -18.95 -12.23
CA LEU A 13 24.62 -20.39 -12.38
C LEU A 13 26.01 -20.86 -11.87
N ALA A 14 26.80 -19.97 -11.27
CA ALA A 14 28.14 -20.25 -10.71
C ALA A 14 28.27 -19.82 -9.23
N GLY A 15 27.18 -19.81 -8.46
CA GLY A 15 27.22 -19.53 -7.02
C GLY A 15 27.54 -18.08 -6.64
N THR A 16 27.63 -17.17 -7.61
CA THR A 16 27.85 -15.75 -7.39
C THR A 16 26.50 -15.03 -7.32
N GLU A 17 26.18 -14.53 -6.12
CA GLU A 17 25.02 -13.67 -5.90
C GLU A 17 25.42 -12.22 -6.17
N ILE A 18 24.86 -11.62 -7.22
CA ILE A 18 25.05 -10.19 -7.50
C ILE A 18 23.90 -9.43 -6.87
N THR A 19 24.20 -8.67 -5.81
CA THR A 19 23.22 -7.81 -5.16
C THR A 19 23.26 -6.42 -5.80
N VAL A 20 22.24 -6.10 -6.59
CA VAL A 20 22.06 -4.75 -7.14
C VAL A 20 21.07 -4.00 -6.25
N VAL A 21 21.53 -2.92 -5.63
CA VAL A 21 20.69 -2.04 -4.81
C VAL A 21 20.15 -0.93 -5.71
N LEU A 22 18.89 -1.01 -6.10
CA LEU A 22 18.21 0.00 -6.90
C LEU A 22 17.19 0.76 -6.01
N PRO A 23 17.22 2.10 -5.97
CA PRO A 23 16.14 2.87 -5.37
C PRO A 23 14.84 2.69 -6.16
N PHE A 24 13.77 2.29 -5.47
CA PHE A 24 12.41 2.22 -6.00
C PHE A 24 11.62 3.44 -5.49
N PRO A 25 11.50 4.53 -6.26
CA PRO A 25 10.76 5.72 -5.82
C PRO A 25 9.25 5.43 -5.83
N TYR A 26 8.48 6.32 -5.20
CA TYR A 26 7.03 6.38 -5.41
C TYR A 26 6.73 7.39 -6.52
N CYS A 27 5.81 7.05 -7.43
CA CYS A 27 5.23 8.03 -8.34
C CYS A 27 4.24 8.94 -7.57
N ASP A 28 3.97 10.17 -8.03
CA ASP A 28 3.04 11.09 -7.33
C ASP A 28 1.64 10.49 -7.14
N VAL A 29 1.16 9.79 -8.17
CA VAL A 29 -0.12 9.05 -8.13
C VAL A 29 -0.05 7.89 -7.11
N CYS A 30 1.11 7.25 -7.01
CA CYS A 30 1.36 6.10 -6.15
C CYS A 30 1.49 6.53 -4.68
N ALA A 31 2.15 7.66 -4.41
CA ALA A 31 2.47 8.16 -3.08
C ALA A 31 1.21 8.40 -2.24
N VAL A 32 0.13 8.90 -2.87
CA VAL A 32 -1.18 9.08 -2.23
C VAL A 32 -1.77 7.74 -1.76
N THR A 33 -1.53 6.67 -2.52
CA THR A 33 -2.02 5.33 -2.19
C THR A 33 -1.09 4.56 -1.25
N ALA A 34 0.20 4.87 -1.24
CA ALA A 34 1.20 4.17 -0.43
C ALA A 34 0.95 4.29 1.08
N ARG A 35 0.41 5.43 1.54
CA ARG A 35 0.04 5.64 2.95
C ARG A 35 -1.35 5.11 3.32
N ARG A 36 -2.15 4.63 2.37
CA ARG A 36 -3.49 4.11 2.67
C ARG A 36 -3.39 2.73 3.33
N ARG A 37 -3.64 2.66 4.64
CA ARG A 37 -3.76 1.38 5.36
C ARG A 37 -4.93 0.56 4.83
N ARG A 38 -4.70 -0.70 4.44
CA ARG A 38 -5.80 -1.60 4.05
C ARG A 38 -6.78 -1.73 5.23
N PRO A 39 -8.10 -1.83 4.96
CA PRO A 39 -9.04 -2.19 6.00
C PRO A 39 -8.59 -3.51 6.62
N SER A 40 -8.16 -3.47 7.87
CA SER A 40 -7.87 -4.67 8.65
C SER A 40 -9.01 -4.90 9.63
N PRO A 41 -9.35 -6.17 9.94
CA PRO A 41 -10.35 -6.47 10.97
C PRO A 41 -9.99 -5.81 12.31
N LEU A 42 -8.69 -5.69 12.60
CA LEU A 42 -8.17 -5.01 13.78
C LEU A 42 -8.48 -3.51 13.80
N GLY A 43 -8.44 -2.85 12.64
CA GLY A 43 -8.82 -1.45 12.51
C GLY A 43 -10.32 -1.23 12.71
N VAL A 44 -11.15 -2.13 12.20
CA VAL A 44 -12.61 -2.10 12.44
C VAL A 44 -12.90 -2.31 13.93
N MET A 45 -12.30 -3.32 14.54
CA MET A 45 -12.44 -3.60 15.97
C MET A 45 -12.03 -2.40 16.84
N ALA A 46 -10.92 -1.74 16.51
CA ALA A 46 -10.47 -0.55 17.24
C ALA A 46 -11.46 0.62 17.13
N ILE A 47 -12.02 0.88 15.95
CA ILE A 47 -13.04 1.93 15.75
C ILE A 47 -14.30 1.60 16.55
N THR A 48 -14.78 0.36 16.49
CA THR A 48 -15.96 -0.07 17.26
C THR A 48 -15.73 0.05 18.76
N CYS A 49 -14.54 -0.33 19.25
CA CYS A 49 -14.17 -0.23 20.65
C CYS A 49 -14.12 1.24 21.11
N LEU A 50 -13.53 2.13 20.32
CA LEU A 50 -13.50 3.56 20.58
C LEU A 50 -14.91 4.15 20.67
N LEU A 51 -15.79 3.80 19.72
CA LEU A 51 -17.18 4.25 19.74
C LEU A 51 -17.91 3.71 20.98
N SER A 52 -17.75 2.43 21.33
CA SER A 52 -18.37 1.88 22.54
C SER A 52 -17.90 2.56 23.82
N LEU A 53 -16.63 2.96 23.90
CA LEU A 53 -16.10 3.73 25.03
C LEU A 53 -16.73 5.12 25.09
N CYS A 54 -16.80 5.83 23.96
CA CYS A 54 -17.46 7.15 23.92
C CYS A 54 -18.92 7.05 24.35
N PHE A 55 -19.67 6.06 23.85
CA PHE A 55 -21.06 5.86 24.24
C PHE A 55 -21.20 5.41 25.69
N GLY A 56 -20.30 4.56 26.20
CA GLY A 56 -20.27 4.17 27.61
C GLY A 56 -20.00 5.34 28.56
N MET A 57 -19.15 6.28 28.16
CA MET A 57 -18.93 7.51 28.91
C MET A 57 -20.18 8.40 28.90
N THR A 58 -20.81 8.61 27.74
CA THR A 58 -22.08 9.35 27.66
C THR A 58 -23.15 8.67 28.52
N TRP A 59 -23.18 7.34 28.54
CA TRP A 59 -24.08 6.55 29.37
C TRP A 59 -23.85 6.77 30.88
N LEU A 60 -22.60 6.84 31.34
CA LEU A 60 -22.31 7.11 32.75
C LEU A 60 -22.86 8.47 33.22
N PHE A 61 -22.86 9.49 32.35
CA PHE A 61 -23.36 10.82 32.70
C PHE A 61 -24.88 10.98 32.53
N PHE A 62 -25.46 10.37 31.50
CA PHE A 62 -26.86 10.61 31.12
C PHE A 62 -27.79 9.40 31.34
N GLY A 63 -27.25 8.22 31.60
CA GLY A 63 -28.00 6.98 31.83
C GLY A 63 -29.00 7.05 33.00
N PRO A 64 -28.65 7.64 34.16
CA PRO A 64 -29.57 7.76 35.29
C PRO A 64 -30.80 8.64 35.02
N LEU A 65 -30.74 9.50 33.98
CA LEU A 65 -31.84 10.38 33.59
C LEU A 65 -32.83 9.70 32.63
N LEU A 66 -32.51 8.50 32.12
CA LEU A 66 -33.27 7.78 31.12
C LEU A 66 -33.96 6.56 31.74
N SER A 67 -35.19 6.27 31.30
CA SER A 67 -35.89 5.06 31.71
C SER A 67 -35.25 3.81 31.09
N GLU A 68 -35.24 2.71 31.83
CA GLU A 68 -34.63 1.44 31.42
C GLU A 68 -35.16 0.92 30.06
N ALA A 69 -36.45 1.18 29.79
CA ALA A 69 -37.09 0.88 28.51
C ALA A 69 -36.54 1.73 27.35
N MET A 70 -36.32 3.04 27.54
CA MET A 70 -35.73 3.88 26.48
C MET A 70 -34.31 3.44 26.15
N THR A 71 -33.53 3.10 27.17
CA THR A 71 -32.15 2.65 27.00
C THR A 71 -32.06 1.41 26.12
N THR A 72 -32.85 0.41 26.46
CA THR A 72 -32.72 -0.94 25.87
C THR A 72 -33.31 -0.98 24.48
N TYR A 73 -34.50 -0.39 24.29
CA TYR A 73 -35.24 -0.49 23.04
C TYR A 73 -34.95 0.63 22.04
N VAL A 74 -34.41 1.77 22.49
CA VAL A 74 -34.14 2.93 21.61
C VAL A 74 -32.64 3.17 21.49
N LEU A 75 -31.95 3.36 22.61
CA LEU A 75 -30.56 3.80 22.61
C LEU A 75 -29.60 2.72 22.08
N GLY A 76 -29.76 1.48 22.53
CA GLY A 76 -28.93 0.34 22.09
C GLY A 76 -28.95 0.15 20.56
N PRO A 77 -30.12 -0.01 19.93
CA PRO A 77 -30.24 -0.15 18.48
C PRO A 77 -29.69 1.06 17.70
N ILE A 78 -29.88 2.28 18.21
CA ILE A 78 -29.35 3.50 17.59
C ILE A 78 -27.81 3.47 17.57
N VAL A 79 -27.17 3.09 18.68
CA VAL A 79 -25.70 3.03 18.76
C VAL A 79 -25.14 1.95 17.82
N VAL A 80 -25.75 0.77 17.78
CA VAL A 80 -25.32 -0.32 16.89
C VAL A 80 -25.50 0.09 15.42
N SER A 81 -26.65 0.66 15.06
CA SER A 81 -26.90 1.11 13.68
C SER A 81 -26.00 2.29 13.27
N MET A 82 -25.77 3.26 14.15
CA MET A 82 -24.83 4.37 13.92
C MET A 82 -23.40 3.88 13.73
N SER A 83 -22.92 2.97 14.55
CA SER A 83 -21.55 2.44 14.41
C SER A 83 -21.37 1.70 13.08
N LEU A 84 -22.35 0.86 12.69
CA LEU A 84 -22.34 0.18 11.40
C LEU A 84 -22.39 1.17 10.23
N ALA A 85 -23.27 2.17 10.30
CA ALA A 85 -23.39 3.21 9.27
C ALA A 85 -22.10 4.00 9.12
N LEU A 86 -21.43 4.35 10.22
CA LEU A 86 -20.18 5.11 10.21
C LEU A 86 -19.05 4.32 9.54
N VAL A 87 -18.96 3.02 9.82
CA VAL A 87 -18.02 2.10 9.14
C VAL A 87 -18.31 2.02 7.64
N VAL A 88 -19.58 1.83 7.26
CA VAL A 88 -19.98 1.74 5.86
C VAL A 88 -19.73 3.05 5.11
N ILE A 89 -20.13 4.18 5.68
CA ILE A 89 -19.92 5.52 5.10
C ILE A 89 -18.43 5.80 4.95
N TYR A 90 -17.62 5.54 5.99
CA TYR A 90 -16.18 5.71 5.93
C TYR A 90 -15.56 4.89 4.78
N TYR A 91 -15.95 3.62 4.64
CA TYR A 91 -15.43 2.77 3.57
C TYR A 91 -16.01 3.09 2.18
N ARG A 92 -17.22 3.64 2.08
CA ARG A 92 -17.78 4.11 0.81
C ARG A 92 -17.19 5.44 0.33
N LEU A 93 -17.02 6.40 1.25
CA LEU A 93 -16.34 7.67 0.97
C LEU A 93 -14.87 7.46 0.62
N ARG A 94 -14.28 6.36 1.10
CA ARG A 94 -12.98 5.89 0.66
C ARG A 94 -13.09 5.37 -0.78
N LYS A 95 -13.00 6.30 -1.75
CA LYS A 95 -13.05 6.03 -3.20
C LYS A 95 -12.38 4.69 -3.55
N PRO A 96 -13.11 3.75 -4.19
CA PRO A 96 -12.50 2.53 -4.73
C PRO A 96 -11.44 2.94 -5.77
N ASN A 97 -10.29 2.29 -5.71
CA ASN A 97 -9.21 2.57 -6.65
C ASN A 97 -9.55 1.90 -7.98
N SER A 98 -9.90 2.70 -8.99
CA SER A 98 -9.99 2.24 -10.37
C SER A 98 -8.64 2.27 -11.10
N GLY A 99 -7.52 2.10 -10.39
CA GLY A 99 -6.17 2.23 -10.95
C GLY A 99 -5.11 1.40 -10.23
N GLN A 100 -4.00 1.15 -10.92
CA GLN A 100 -2.83 0.44 -10.37
C GLN A 100 -2.34 1.13 -9.10
N THR A 101 -2.22 0.36 -8.01
CA THR A 101 -1.79 0.87 -6.70
C THR A 101 -0.28 0.79 -6.55
N SER A 102 0.29 1.51 -5.57
CA SER A 102 1.72 1.36 -5.21
C SER A 102 2.14 -0.07 -4.86
N TYR A 103 1.18 -0.94 -4.52
CA TYR A 103 1.42 -2.35 -4.18
C TYR A 103 1.41 -3.29 -5.39
N TYR A 104 0.91 -2.84 -6.53
CA TYR A 104 0.75 -3.69 -7.71
C TYR A 104 1.36 -3.01 -8.93
N GLN A 105 2.67 -3.16 -9.05
CA GLN A 105 3.45 -2.77 -10.22
C GLN A 105 4.24 -3.99 -10.66
N PRO A 106 3.69 -4.80 -11.57
CA PRO A 106 4.43 -5.93 -12.11
C PRO A 106 5.67 -5.38 -12.83
N VAL A 107 6.83 -5.84 -12.40
CA VAL A 107 8.11 -5.59 -13.08
C VAL A 107 8.52 -6.90 -13.72
N LYS A 108 8.52 -6.94 -15.05
CA LYS A 108 9.01 -8.11 -15.78
C LYS A 108 10.49 -7.91 -16.08
N LEU A 109 11.28 -8.94 -15.80
CA LEU A 109 12.66 -9.05 -16.26
C LEU A 109 12.62 -9.46 -17.73
N LYS A 110 13.07 -8.55 -18.62
CA LYS A 110 13.29 -8.85 -20.04
C LYS A 110 14.80 -8.90 -20.29
N HIS A 111 15.23 -9.66 -21.30
CA HIS A 111 16.60 -9.70 -21.81
C HIS A 111 17.69 -9.68 -20.73
N THR A 112 17.66 -10.63 -19.77
CA THR A 112 18.83 -10.92 -18.94
C THR A 112 19.86 -11.60 -19.84
N GLY A 113 20.63 -10.79 -20.57
CA GLY A 113 21.64 -11.27 -21.51
C GLY A 113 22.72 -12.03 -20.75
N HIS A 114 22.52 -13.33 -20.54
CA HIS A 114 23.55 -14.23 -20.04
C HIS A 114 24.48 -14.54 -21.21
N LYS A 115 25.60 -13.81 -21.29
CA LYS A 115 26.76 -14.29 -22.03
C LYS A 115 27.68 -15.01 -21.06
N TRP A 116 28.02 -16.25 -21.39
CA TRP A 116 29.04 -17.03 -20.70
C TRP A 116 30.42 -16.60 -21.19
N PRO A 117 31.44 -16.37 -20.32
CA PRO A 117 31.41 -16.45 -18.86
C PRO A 117 30.72 -15.22 -18.26
N ALA A 118 29.91 -15.44 -17.22
CA ALA A 118 28.83 -14.58 -16.73
C ALA A 118 29.14 -13.08 -16.63
N ASP A 119 28.84 -12.35 -17.71
CA ASP A 119 28.77 -10.90 -17.69
C ASP A 119 27.32 -10.49 -17.93
N ILE A 120 26.62 -10.10 -16.86
CA ILE A 120 25.26 -9.55 -16.96
C ILE A 120 25.40 -8.16 -17.61
N SER A 121 25.40 -8.16 -18.94
CA SER A 121 25.61 -6.96 -19.76
C SER A 121 24.50 -5.90 -19.60
N GLY A 122 23.36 -6.25 -19.01
CA GLY A 122 22.30 -5.30 -18.64
C GLY A 122 21.06 -5.98 -18.09
N LEU A 123 20.38 -5.30 -17.16
CA LEU A 123 19.08 -5.66 -16.60
C LEU A 123 17.98 -4.86 -17.31
N GLU A 124 17.04 -5.49 -18.01
CA GLU A 124 15.87 -4.78 -18.54
C GLU A 124 14.63 -5.00 -17.65
N LEU A 125 14.07 -3.91 -17.14
CA LEU A 125 12.85 -3.88 -16.33
C LEU A 125 11.72 -3.26 -17.15
N ALA A 126 10.67 -4.04 -17.40
CA ALA A 126 9.47 -3.58 -18.07
C ALA A 126 8.39 -3.19 -17.05
N PHE A 127 7.86 -1.97 -17.18
CA PHE A 127 6.83 -1.43 -16.29
C PHE A 127 5.54 -1.18 -17.06
N THR A 128 4.41 -1.54 -16.45
CA THR A 128 3.06 -1.26 -17.00
C THR A 128 2.58 0.18 -16.71
N ASN A 129 3.20 0.87 -15.75
CA ASN A 129 2.83 2.24 -15.37
C ASN A 129 3.86 3.24 -15.88
N HIS A 130 3.46 4.08 -16.83
CA HIS A 130 4.35 5.09 -17.44
C HIS A 130 4.88 6.13 -16.43
N ALA A 131 4.01 6.62 -15.55
CA ALA A 131 4.39 7.61 -14.52
C ALA A 131 5.38 7.01 -13.51
N TYR A 132 5.31 5.70 -13.27
CA TYR A 132 6.29 5.02 -12.44
C TYR A 132 7.60 4.75 -13.17
N ALA A 133 7.54 4.30 -14.42
CA ALA A 133 8.73 4.02 -15.24
C ALA A 133 9.62 5.25 -15.36
N THR A 134 9.00 6.42 -15.59
CA THR A 134 9.70 7.71 -15.64
C THR A 134 10.35 8.07 -14.31
N ALA A 135 9.61 8.02 -13.20
CA ALA A 135 10.15 8.27 -11.86
C ALA A 135 11.31 7.32 -11.52
N PHE A 136 11.17 6.04 -11.86
CA PHE A 136 12.20 5.02 -11.66
C PHE A 136 13.44 5.27 -12.52
N ALA A 137 13.26 5.65 -13.79
CA ALA A 137 14.36 5.98 -14.69
C ALA A 137 15.13 7.21 -14.22
N THR A 138 14.44 8.25 -13.74
CA THR A 138 15.06 9.44 -13.16
C THR A 138 15.86 9.10 -11.90
N ALA A 139 15.32 8.27 -11.00
CA ALA A 139 16.01 7.86 -9.77
C ALA A 139 17.24 6.96 -10.05
N ASN A 140 17.27 6.26 -11.18
CA ASN A 140 18.32 5.30 -11.53
C ASN A 140 19.15 5.74 -12.75
N GLN A 141 19.19 7.04 -13.05
CA GLN A 141 19.84 7.58 -14.25
C GLN A 141 21.32 7.18 -14.35
N ALA A 142 22.03 7.08 -13.22
CA ALA A 142 23.42 6.62 -13.18
C ALA A 142 23.58 5.17 -13.66
N ALA A 143 22.69 4.26 -13.27
CA ALA A 143 22.71 2.86 -13.71
C ALA A 143 22.34 2.72 -15.19
N ILE A 144 21.44 3.58 -15.69
CA ILE A 144 21.04 3.64 -17.09
C ILE A 144 22.17 4.18 -17.97
N ALA A 145 22.87 5.23 -17.52
CA ALA A 145 23.98 5.84 -18.26
C ALA A 145 25.13 4.84 -18.50
N VAL A 146 25.41 3.96 -17.53
CA VAL A 146 26.43 2.91 -17.63
C VAL A 146 25.89 1.64 -18.34
N LYS A 147 24.68 1.70 -18.93
CA LYS A 147 24.00 0.59 -19.62
C LYS A 147 23.77 -0.68 -18.78
N LYS A 148 23.91 -0.57 -17.46
CA LYS A 148 23.62 -1.68 -16.53
C LYS A 148 22.12 -1.91 -16.34
N LEU A 149 21.30 -0.89 -16.61
CA LEU A 149 19.86 -0.92 -16.46
C LEU A 149 19.18 -0.35 -17.70
N LYS A 150 18.16 -1.04 -18.19
CA LYS A 150 17.27 -0.58 -19.26
C LYS A 150 15.85 -0.59 -18.74
N VAL A 151 15.11 0.49 -18.97
CA VAL A 151 13.72 0.65 -18.56
C VAL A 151 12.87 0.61 -19.82
N SER A 152 11.90 -0.30 -19.89
CA SER A 152 10.94 -0.39 -20.99
C SER A 152 9.51 -0.27 -20.50
N LEU A 153 8.64 0.18 -21.38
CA LEU A 153 7.19 0.22 -21.16
C LEU A 153 6.59 -1.02 -21.82
N GLU A 154 5.68 -1.68 -21.12
CA GLU A 154 4.89 -2.80 -21.65
C GLU A 154 3.55 -2.34 -22.18
#